data_AF-A0A833EEJ9-F1
#
_entry.id   AF-A0A833EEJ9-F1
#
_cell.length_a   1.000
_cell.length_b   1.000
_cell.length_c   1.000
_cell.angle_alpha   90.00
_cell.angle_beta   90.00
_cell.angle_gamma   90.00
#
_symmetry.space_group_name_H-M   'P 1'
#
loop_
_entity.id
_entity.type
_entity.pdbx_description
1 polymer ?
#
loop_
_entity_poly.entity_id
_entity_poly.type
_entity_poly.pdbx_seq_one_letter_code
_entity_poly.pdbx_strand_id
1 'polypeptide(L)' 'MGANEHLGCIEHILLLKRILEKLYDDVFEAFHRTPNIISSKPYLERALRLVQSGLNIVDEMREMCSK' A
#
# COMPACT_ATOMS: atom_id res chain seq x y z
N MET A 1 -11.85 -11.43 -23.60
CA MET A 1 -11.07 -11.69 -22.36
C MET A 1 -12.07 -12.22 -21.35
N GLY A 2 -11.86 -13.45 -20.87
CA GLY A 2 -12.90 -14.25 -20.22
C GLY A 2 -13.15 -13.82 -18.77
N ALA A 3 -14.38 -13.97 -18.28
CA ALA A 3 -14.78 -13.64 -16.90
C ALA A 3 -13.87 -14.26 -15.81
N ASN A 4 -13.18 -15.36 -16.11
CA ASN A 4 -12.25 -16.04 -15.21
C ASN A 4 -10.92 -15.29 -15.01
N GLU A 5 -10.42 -14.58 -16.02
CA GLU A 5 -9.21 -13.75 -15.92
C GLU A 5 -9.48 -12.48 -15.11
N HIS A 6 -10.72 -11.99 -15.20
CA HIS A 6 -11.15 -10.78 -14.52
C HIS A 6 -11.30 -10.97 -13.00
N LEU A 7 -11.83 -12.13 -12.59
CA LEU A 7 -11.94 -12.52 -11.18
C LEU A 7 -10.56 -12.61 -10.52
N GLY A 8 -9.60 -13.23 -11.21
CA GLY A 8 -8.22 -13.32 -10.75
C GLY A 8 -7.56 -11.94 -10.59
N CYS A 9 -7.81 -11.01 -11.52
CA CYS A 9 -7.26 -9.65 -11.42
C CYS A 9 -7.71 -8.91 -10.16
N ILE A 10 -9.01 -8.96 -9.83
CA ILE A 10 -9.56 -8.31 -8.63
C ILE A 10 -9.01 -8.94 -7.34
N GLU A 11 -8.86 -10.26 -7.29
CA GLU A 11 -8.29 -10.95 -6.13
C GLU A 11 -6.84 -10.52 -5.87
N HIS A 12 -6.01 -10.40 -6.91
CA HIS A 12 -4.63 -9.92 -6.77
C HIS A 12 -4.57 -8.45 -6.32
N ILE A 13 -5.47 -7.60 -6.82
CA ILE A 13 -5.57 -6.19 -6.37
C ILE A 13 -5.94 -6.12 -4.88
N LEU A 14 -6.90 -6.93 -4.42
CA LEU A 14 -7.28 -6.99 -3.01
C LEU A 14 -6.16 -7.54 -2.12
N LEU A 15 -5.42 -8.54 -2.59
CA LEU A 15 -4.25 -9.05 -1.88
C LEU A 15 -3.16 -7.97 -1.75
N LEU A 16 -2.85 -7.27 -2.85
CA LEU A 16 -1.88 -6.18 -2.84
C LEU A 16 -2.31 -5.05 -1.90
N LYS A 17 -3.60 -4.69 -1.88
CA LYS A 17 -4.15 -3.71 -0.95
C LYS A 17 -3.86 -4.10 0.50
N ARG A 18 -4.21 -5.33 0.89
CA ARG A 18 -3.99 -5.82 2.27
C ARG A 18 -2.52 -5.79 2.68
N ILE A 19 -1.61 -6.16 1.76
CA ILE A 19 -0.17 -6.12 2.01
C ILE A 19 0.30 -4.67 2.24
N LEU A 20 -0.15 -3.73 1.42
CA LEU A 20 0.20 -2.32 1.56
C LEU A 20 -0.40 -1.69 2.82
N GLU A 21 -1.64 -2.03 3.19
CA GLU A 21 -2.26 -1.60 4.45
C GLU A 21 -1.44 -2.08 5.64
N LYS A 22 -1.05 -3.37 5.67
CA LYS A 22 -0.23 -3.89 6.75
C LYS A 22 1.16 -3.25 6.80
N LEU A 23 1.78 -3.02 5.64
CA LEU A 23 3.06 -2.32 5.55
C LEU A 23 2.94 -0.87 6.04
N TYR A 24 1.83 -0.19 5.74
CA TYR A 24 1.58 1.16 6.23
C TYR A 24 1.57 1.18 7.76
N ASP A 25 0.81 0.28 8.39
CA ASP A 25 0.72 0.18 9.84
C ASP A 25 2.09 -0.06 10.49
N ASP A 26 2.88 -0.99 9.93
CA ASP A 26 4.18 -1.35 10.48
C ASP A 26 5.18 -0.18 10.37
N VAL A 27 5.20 0.53 9.23
CA VAL A 27 6.07 1.71 9.04
C VAL A 27 5.56 2.89 9.88
N PHE A 28 4.25 3.04 10.04
CA PHE A 28 3.64 4.09 10.85
C PHE A 28 4.03 3.94 12.31
N GLU A 29 3.91 2.73 12.85
CA GLU A 29 4.37 2.39 14.20
C GLU A 29 5.86 2.67 14.36
N ALA A 30 6.69 2.23 13.40
CA ALA A 30 8.13 2.45 13.43
C ALA A 30 8.48 3.95 13.43
N PHE A 31 7.82 4.76 12.59
CA PHE A 31 8.05 6.20 12.51
C PHE A 31 7.72 6.91 13.84
N HIS A 32 6.59 6.57 14.46
CA HIS A 32 6.15 7.18 15.72
C HIS A 32 7.00 6.77 16.91
N ARG A 33 7.50 5.52 16.93
CA ARG A 33 8.41 5.04 17.98
C ARG A 33 9.83 5.53 17.83
N THR A 34 10.24 5.94 16.63
CA THR A 34 11.60 6.42 16.37
C THR A 34 11.75 7.88 16.83
N PRO A 35 12.70 8.20 17.75
CA PRO A 35 12.97 9.59 18.15
C PRO A 35 13.45 10.46 16.98
N ASN A 36 13.21 11.77 17.06
CA ASN A 36 13.56 12.72 15.97
C ASN A 36 15.08 12.82 15.69
N ILE A 37 15.92 12.46 16.67
CA ILE A 37 17.38 12.50 16.53
C ILE A 37 17.95 11.31 15.74
N ILE A 38 17.15 10.26 15.51
CA ILE A 38 17.61 9.08 14.79
C ILE A 38 17.58 9.38 13.28
N SER A 39 18.73 9.21 12.64
CA SER A 39 18.91 9.47 11.21
C SER A 39 18.02 8.63 10.29
N SER A 40 17.48 7.51 10.76
CA SER A 40 16.55 6.67 10.01
C SER A 40 15.15 7.27 9.87
N LYS A 41 14.74 8.20 10.75
CA LYS A 41 13.36 8.70 10.82
C LYS A 41 12.84 9.35 9.53
N PRO A 42 13.61 10.20 8.82
CA PRO A 42 13.17 10.75 7.53
C PRO A 42 12.94 9.69 6.45
N TYR A 43 13.63 8.55 6.54
CA TYR A 43 13.42 7.44 5.60
C TYR A 43 12.15 6.65 5.91
N LEU A 44 11.77 6.53 7.19
CA LEU A 44 10.48 5.97 7.60
C LEU A 44 9.33 6.87 7.11
N GLU A 45 9.48 8.19 7.23
CA GLU A 45 8.50 9.15 6.70
C GLU A 45 8.34 9.04 5.18
N ARG A 46 9.47 8.88 4.47
CA ARG A 46 9.46 8.67 3.01
C ARG A 46 8.81 7.33 2.65
N ALA A 47 9.07 6.28 3.43
CA ALA A 47 8.43 4.98 3.23
C ALA A 47 6.91 5.07 3.44
N LEU A 48 6.44 5.78 4.48
CA LEU A 48 5.01 6.04 4.69
C LEU A 48 4.35 6.69 3.48
N ARG A 49 4.96 7.76 2.94
CA ARG A 49 4.46 8.43 1.73
C ARG A 49 4.41 7.47 0.54
N LEU A 50 5.44 6.64 0.36
CA LEU A 50 5.48 5.69 -0.75
C LEU A 50 4.36 4.64 -0.64
N VAL A 51 4.15 4.09 0.55
CA VAL A 51 3.07 3.12 0.80
C VAL A 51 1.70 3.77 0.58
N GLN A 52 1.51 5.02 1.05
CA GLN A 52 0.29 5.77 0.81
C GLN A 52 0.01 5.98 -0.69
N SER A 53 1.04 6.37 -1.47
CA SER A 53 0.91 6.46 -2.93
C SER A 53 0.59 5.11 -3.57
N GLY A 54 1.19 4.02 -3.08
CA GLY A 54 0.88 2.66 -3.53
C GLY A 54 -0.58 2.28 -3.28
N LEU A 55 -1.14 2.61 -2.11
CA LEU A 55 -2.55 2.38 -1.79
C LEU A 55 -3.49 3.14 -2.74
N ASN A 56 -3.17 4.41 -3.04
CA ASN A 56 -3.95 5.20 -3.99
C ASN A 56 -3.95 4.55 -5.38
N ILE A 57 -2.80 4.09 -5.87
CA ILE A 57 -2.70 3.38 -7.16
C ILE A 57 -3.52 2.09 -7.16
N VAL A 58 -3.51 1.33 -6.07
CA VAL A 58 -4.30 0.10 -5.96
C VAL A 58 -5.80 0.39 -6.00
N ASP A 59 -6.25 1.47 -5.39
CA ASP A 59 -7.64 1.90 -5.46
C ASP A 59 -8.01 2.35 -6.89
N GLU A 60 -7.15 3.11 -7.57
CA GLU A 60 -7.34 3.45 -8.99
C GLU A 60 -7.41 2.20 -9.88
N MET A 61 -6.51 1.22 -9.68
CA MET A 61 -6.52 -0.05 -10.41
C MET A 61 -7.83 -0.82 -10.20
N ARG A 62 -8.32 -0.86 -8.95
CA ARG A 62 -9.58 -1.51 -8.61
C ARG A 62 -10.76 -0.87 -9.33
N GLU A 63 -10.80 0.46 -9.39
CA GLU A 63 -11.85 1.19 -10.09
C GLU A 63 -11.85 0.90 -11.60
N MET A 64 -10.66 0.80 -12.23
CA MET A 64 -10.55 0.42 -13.63
C MET A 64 -11.06 -1.00 -13.90
N CYS A 65 -10.79 -1.94 -12.98
CA CYS A 65 -11.26 -3.33 -13.10
C CYS A 65 -12.73 -3.52 -12.71
N SER A 66 -13.42 -2.50 -12.20
CA SER A 66 -14.84 -2.58 -11.83
C SER A 66 -15.77 -1.97 -12.89
N LYS A 67 -15.21 -1.47 -14.00
CA LYS A 67 -15.93 -0.89 -15.16
C LYS A 67 -15.94 -1.87 -16.32
#